data_AF-A0A564Q6I0-F1
#
_entry.id   AF-A0A564Q6I0-F1
#
_cell.length_a   1.000
_cell.length_b   1.000
_cell.length_c   1.000
_cell.angle_alpha   90.00
_cell.angle_beta   90.00
_cell.angle_gamma   90.00
#
_symmetry.space_group_name_H-M   'P 1'
#
loop_
_entity.id
_entity.type
_entity.pdbx_description
1 polymer ?
#
loop_
_entity_poly.entity_id
_entity_poly.type
_entity_poly.pdbx_seq_one_letter_code
_entity_poly.pdbx_strand_id
1 'polypeptide(L)'
;MFLPRTGTQTSMLFLRRKSDQEKLAESLSGEPADYPIFMAIAKTVGKDRRGNTVYKRNEQGREIIRRNLYENYTRSTVVDFAPIVETNGRIVDDDLPEIARLFFENYRSKS
;
A
#
# COMPACT_ATOMS: atom_id res chain seq x y z
N MET A 1 7.99 -10.21 2.78
CA MET A 1 8.07 -11.64 3.17
C MET A 1 9.35 -11.83 3.96
N PHE A 2 9.26 -12.22 5.22
CA PHE A 2 10.44 -12.46 6.05
C PHE A 2 11.10 -13.79 5.65
N LEU A 3 12.43 -13.83 5.67
CA LEU A 3 13.25 -15.01 5.38
C LEU A 3 13.99 -15.42 6.66
N PRO A 4 14.17 -16.72 6.96
CA PRO A 4 13.61 -17.89 6.26
C PRO A 4 12.10 -18.09 6.55
N ARG A 5 11.44 -18.90 5.71
CA ARG A 5 9.98 -19.04 5.69
C ARG A 5 9.46 -19.72 6.97
N THR A 6 8.75 -18.99 7.82
CA THR A 6 7.72 -19.60 8.68
C THR A 6 6.51 -19.86 7.80
N GLY A 7 5.79 -20.98 7.96
CA GLY A 7 4.60 -21.31 7.16
C GLY A 7 3.39 -20.38 7.38
N THR A 8 3.62 -19.14 7.79
CA THR A 8 2.61 -18.20 8.29
C THR A 8 2.40 -17.05 7.32
N GLN A 9 1.14 -16.59 7.22
CA GLN A 9 0.82 -15.33 6.57
C GLN A 9 1.39 -14.18 7.40
N THR A 10 1.92 -13.15 6.74
CA THR A 10 2.40 -11.93 7.41
C THR A 10 1.37 -10.83 7.21
N SER A 11 0.83 -10.30 8.30
CA SER A 11 0.02 -9.08 8.30
C SER A 11 0.82 -7.91 8.88
N MET A 12 0.53 -6.71 8.42
CA MET A 12 1.00 -5.47 9.03
C MET A 12 -0.22 -4.75 9.62
N LEU A 13 -0.12 -4.34 10.87
CA LEU A 13 -1.18 -3.61 11.58
C LEU A 13 -0.62 -2.28 12.07
N PHE A 14 -1.25 -1.19 11.66
CA PHE A 14 -0.94 0.16 12.13
C PHE A 14 -2.03 0.59 13.13
N LEU A 15 -1.62 0.95 14.35
CA LEU A 15 -2.53 1.37 15.40
C LEU A 15 -2.20 2.80 15.84
N ARG A 16 -3.23 3.62 16.04
CA ARG A 16 -3.10 4.93 16.68
C ARG A 16 -3.49 4.81 18.15
N ARG A 17 -2.67 5.37 19.03
CA ARG A 17 -3.03 5.50 20.46
C ARG A 17 -4.22 6.45 20.61
N LYS A 18 -5.23 6.04 21.39
CA LYS A 18 -6.34 6.91 21.80
C LYS A 18 -5.86 8.11 22.61
N SER A 19 -6.45 9.27 22.38
CA SER A 19 -6.27 10.46 23.22
C SER A 19 -6.97 10.29 24.56
N ASP A 20 -6.63 11.11 25.55
CA ASP A 20 -7.28 11.03 26.86
C ASP A 20 -8.76 11.46 26.82
N GLN A 21 -9.12 12.33 25.87
CA GLN A 21 -10.51 12.69 25.60
C GLN A 21 -11.32 11.51 25.05
N GLU A 22 -10.76 10.76 24.09
CA GLU A 22 -11.41 9.56 23.53
C GLU A 22 -11.65 8.50 24.61
N LYS A 23 -10.67 8.29 25.50
CA LYS A 23 -10.81 7.35 26.62
C LYS A 23 -11.90 7.79 27.60
N LEU A 24 -11.97 9.09 27.92
CA LEU A 24 -12.99 9.61 28.82
C LEU A 24 -14.39 9.47 28.21
N ALA A 25 -14.54 9.78 26.92
CA ALA A 25 -15.81 9.63 26.21
C ALA A 25 -16.31 8.18 26.19
N GLU A 26 -15.43 7.21 25.93
CA GLU A 26 -15.76 5.77 26.02
C GLU A 26 -16.14 5.36 27.45
N SER A 27 -15.39 5.83 28.46
CA SER A 27 -15.70 5.53 29.86
C SER A 27 -17.05 6.09 30.31
N LEU A 28 -17.48 7.22 29.75
CA LEU A 28 -18.77 7.84 30.08
C LEU A 28 -19.94 7.23 29.31
N SER A 29 -19.72 6.86 28.04
CA SER A 29 -20.75 6.26 27.18
C SER A 29 -20.97 4.77 27.45
N GLY A 30 -19.97 4.07 28.00
CA GLY A 30 -20.02 2.63 28.24
C GLY A 30 -19.78 1.78 26.99
N GLU A 31 -19.63 2.41 25.82
CA GLU A 31 -19.44 1.75 24.53
C GLU A 31 -18.15 2.27 23.85
N PRO A 32 -17.40 1.41 23.15
CA PRO A 32 -16.26 1.85 22.36
C PRO A 32 -16.71 2.74 21.20
N ALA A 33 -15.89 3.73 20.86
CA ALA A 33 -16.17 4.60 19.71
C ALA A 33 -16.11 3.79 18.41
N ASP A 34 -17.02 4.07 17.46
CA ASP A 34 -16.90 3.56 16.10
C ASP A 34 -15.68 4.21 15.43
N TYR A 35 -14.82 3.39 14.82
CA TYR A 35 -13.62 3.88 14.13
C TYR A 35 -13.48 3.22 12.76
N PRO A 36 -13.13 4.00 11.72
CA PRO A 36 -13.01 3.46 10.38
C PRO A 36 -11.80 2.52 10.28
N ILE A 37 -12.04 1.29 9.86
CA ILE A 37 -10.99 0.32 9.53
C ILE A 37 -10.74 0.39 8.02
N PHE A 38 -9.46 0.51 7.64
CA PHE A 38 -9.00 0.30 6.27
C PHE A 38 -8.23 -1.02 6.19
N MET A 39 -8.62 -1.88 5.25
CA MET A 39 -7.95 -3.16 5.00
C MET A 39 -7.71 -3.31 3.50
N ALA A 40 -6.50 -3.72 3.14
CA ALA A 40 -6.12 -4.04 1.78
C ALA A 40 -5.22 -5.28 1.76
N ILE A 41 -5.27 -6.04 0.67
CA ILE A 41 -4.44 -7.22 0.44
C ILE A 41 -3.54 -6.94 -0.76
N ALA A 42 -2.24 -6.78 -0.51
CA ALA A 42 -1.25 -6.73 -1.58
C ALA A 42 -1.02 -8.14 -2.13
N LYS A 43 -1.18 -8.31 -3.45
CA LYS A 43 -0.82 -9.56 -4.16
C LYS A 43 0.68 -9.60 -4.42
N THR A 44 1.27 -8.45 -4.68
CA THR A 44 2.68 -8.31 -5.02
C THR A 44 3.27 -7.02 -4.44
N VAL A 45 4.58 -7.02 -4.23
CA VAL A 45 5.36 -5.92 -3.64
C VAL A 45 6.57 -5.56 -4.50
N GLY A 46 6.46 -5.79 -5.81
CA GLY A 46 7.48 -5.43 -6.80
C GLY A 46 8.71 -6.34 -6.86
N LYS A 47 8.81 -7.36 -6.01
CA LYS A 47 9.98 -8.26 -5.98
C LYS A 47 9.63 -9.71 -5.64
N ASP A 48 10.41 -10.63 -6.20
CA ASP A 48 10.35 -12.06 -5.89
C ASP A 48 11.10 -12.40 -4.60
N ARG A 49 11.13 -13.68 -4.24
CA ARG A 49 11.81 -14.18 -3.03
C ARG A 49 13.33 -14.04 -3.07
N ARG A 50 13.91 -13.89 -4.26
CA ARG A 50 15.35 -13.71 -4.49
C ARG A 50 15.74 -12.23 -4.56
N GLY A 51 14.75 -11.33 -4.43
CA GLY A 51 14.94 -9.89 -4.55
C GLY A 51 14.93 -9.38 -5.98
N ASN A 52 14.64 -10.22 -6.98
CA ASN A 52 14.52 -9.75 -8.37
C ASN A 52 13.24 -8.95 -8.53
N THR A 53 13.31 -7.82 -9.23
CA THR A 53 12.14 -7.02 -9.60
C THR A 53 11.16 -7.84 -10.43
N VAL A 54 9.88 -7.76 -10.07
CA VAL A 54 8.77 -8.36 -10.83
C VAL A 54 8.06 -7.23 -11.57
N TYR A 55 7.76 -7.43 -12.85
CA TYR A 55 7.11 -6.44 -13.70
C TYR A 55 5.67 -6.80 -14.03
N LYS A 56 4.84 -5.76 -14.15
CA LYS A 56 3.41 -5.89 -14.41
C LYS A 56 3.19 -6.48 -15.81
N ARG A 57 2.27 -7.45 -15.90
CA ARG A 57 1.94 -8.15 -17.15
C ARG A 57 0.48 -7.92 -17.52
N ASN A 58 0.20 -7.94 -18.81
CA ASN A 58 -1.16 -7.94 -19.33
C ASN A 58 -1.77 -9.35 -19.28
N GLU A 59 -3.03 -9.48 -19.68
CA GLU A 59 -3.76 -10.76 -19.71
C GLU A 59 -3.11 -11.83 -20.60
N GLN A 60 -2.32 -11.42 -21.60
CA GLN A 60 -1.56 -12.32 -22.47
C GLN A 60 -0.19 -12.70 -21.88
N GLY A 61 0.12 -12.27 -20.65
CA GLY A 61 1.38 -12.54 -19.96
C GLY A 61 2.58 -11.72 -20.45
N ARG A 62 2.37 -10.72 -21.32
CA ARG A 62 3.42 -9.82 -21.81
C ARG A 62 3.63 -8.67 -20.84
N GLU A 63 4.87 -8.25 -20.64
CA GLU A 63 5.19 -7.09 -19.80
C GLU A 63 4.54 -5.81 -20.34
N ILE A 64 4.00 -5.00 -19.43
CA ILE A 64 3.45 -3.69 -19.76
C ILE A 64 4.60 -2.69 -19.76
N ILE A 65 4.80 -2.03 -20.91
CA ILE A 65 5.85 -1.03 -21.10
C ILE A 65 5.18 0.33 -21.38
N ARG A 66 5.47 1.33 -20.55
CA ARG A 66 5.01 2.72 -20.70
C ARG A 66 6.13 3.70 -20.37
N ARG A 67 6.97 4.00 -21.37
CA ARG A 67 8.13 4.91 -21.24
C ARG A 67 7.74 6.32 -20.79
N ASN A 68 6.58 6.80 -21.23
CA ASN A 68 6.07 8.12 -20.85
C ASN A 68 5.80 8.28 -19.34
N LEU A 69 5.68 7.18 -18.59
CA LEU A 69 5.50 7.23 -17.14
C LEU A 69 6.81 7.41 -16.38
N TYR A 70 7.97 7.20 -17.02
CA TYR A 70 9.27 7.28 -16.34
C TYR A 70 9.60 8.69 -15.86
N GLU A 71 9.33 9.72 -16.68
CA GLU A 71 9.54 11.12 -16.29
C GLU A 71 8.61 11.52 -15.13
N ASN A 72 7.34 11.09 -15.18
CA ASN A 72 6.38 11.32 -14.11
C ASN A 72 6.84 10.65 -12.82
N TYR A 73 7.28 9.39 -12.88
CA TYR A 73 7.80 8.66 -11.72
C TYR A 73 9.04 9.35 -11.12
N THR A 74 10.01 9.76 -11.94
CA THR A 74 11.24 10.40 -11.47
C THR A 74 10.98 11.74 -10.77
N ARG A 75 9.93 12.46 -11.17
CA ARG A 75 9.53 13.73 -10.56
C ARG A 75 8.53 13.57 -9.42
N SER A 76 8.00 12.36 -9.24
CA SER A 76 6.98 12.08 -8.23
C SER A 76 7.57 12.10 -6.82
N THR A 77 6.73 12.50 -5.88
CA THR A 77 6.96 12.43 -4.44
C THR A 77 6.15 11.28 -3.86
N VAL A 78 6.39 10.97 -2.59
CA VAL A 78 5.67 9.88 -1.88
C VAL A 78 4.15 10.10 -1.86
N VAL A 79 3.67 11.35 -1.94
CA VAL A 79 2.24 11.68 -1.91
C VAL A 79 1.55 11.57 -3.28
N ASP A 80 2.31 11.40 -4.35
CA ASP A 80 1.76 11.20 -5.71
C ASP A 80 1.39 9.74 -5.96
N PHE A 81 1.87 8.82 -5.12
CA PHE A 81 1.59 7.39 -5.18
C PHE A 81 1.84 6.77 -6.58
N ALA A 82 2.79 7.34 -7.33
CA ALA A 82 3.10 6.91 -8.68
C ALA A 82 3.67 5.47 -8.67
N PRO A 83 3.35 4.64 -9.69
CA PRO A 83 3.97 3.34 -9.82
C PRO A 83 5.47 3.50 -10.09
N ILE A 84 6.26 2.53 -9.64
CA ILE A 84 7.69 2.49 -9.93
C ILE A 84 7.89 2.09 -11.39
N VAL A 85 8.64 2.90 -12.14
CA VAL A 85 8.90 2.70 -13.57
C VAL A 85 10.39 2.76 -13.84
N GLU A 86 10.91 1.80 -14.59
CA GLU A 86 12.30 1.80 -15.05
C GLU A 86 12.50 2.66 -16.31
N THR A 87 13.75 3.02 -16.61
CA THR A 87 14.10 3.88 -17.77
C THR A 87 13.61 3.31 -19.11
N ASN A 88 13.53 1.99 -19.25
CA ASN A 88 13.02 1.34 -20.46
C ASN A 88 11.48 1.33 -20.56
N GLY A 89 10.78 1.81 -19.52
CA GLY A 89 9.33 1.89 -19.41
C GLY A 89 8.67 0.70 -18.73
N ARG A 90 9.42 -0.30 -18.25
CA ARG A 90 8.84 -1.42 -17.49
C ARG A 90 8.26 -0.91 -16.18
N ILE A 91 7.04 -1.33 -15.89
CA ILE A 91 6.33 -0.97 -14.65
C ILE A 91 6.52 -2.09 -13.65
N VAL A 92 6.99 -1.76 -12.45
CA VAL A 92 7.13 -2.72 -11.35
C VAL A 92 5.74 -3.16 -10.88
N ASP A 93 5.58 -4.46 -10.64
CA ASP A 93 4.34 -5.05 -10.16
C ASP A 93 4.27 -4.90 -8.64
N ASP A 94 3.96 -3.71 -8.16
CA ASP A 94 3.86 -3.34 -6.75
C ASP A 94 2.49 -2.73 -6.44
N ASP A 95 1.73 -3.37 -5.55
CA ASP A 95 0.40 -2.89 -5.15
C ASP A 95 0.48 -1.79 -4.08
N LEU A 96 1.63 -1.60 -3.42
CA LEU A 96 1.77 -0.72 -2.26
C LEU A 96 1.46 0.76 -2.55
N PRO A 97 1.89 1.36 -3.68
CA PRO A 97 1.55 2.75 -3.99
C PRO A 97 0.03 2.95 -4.10
N GLU A 98 -0.67 2.03 -4.78
CA GLU A 98 -2.12 2.10 -4.93
C GLU A 98 -2.84 1.90 -3.60
N ILE A 99 -2.38 0.96 -2.77
CA ILE A 99 -2.91 0.76 -1.42
C ILE A 99 -2.73 2.02 -0.56
N ALA A 100 -1.59 2.70 -0.67
CA ALA A 100 -1.32 3.94 0.04
C ALA A 100 -2.25 5.08 -0.44
N ARG A 101 -2.50 5.18 -1.76
CA ARG A 101 -3.48 6.10 -2.33
C ARG A 101 -4.88 5.87 -1.76
N LEU A 102 -5.35 4.61 -1.77
CA LEU A 102 -6.66 4.24 -1.25
C LEU A 102 -6.78 4.51 0.26
N PHE A 103 -5.72 4.24 1.03
CA PHE A 103 -5.68 4.57 2.46
C PHE A 103 -5.83 6.08 2.69
N PHE A 104 -5.08 6.88 1.94
CA PHE A 104 -5.12 8.35 2.04
C PHE A 104 -6.49 8.91 1.67
N GLU A 105 -7.12 8.40 0.60
CA GLU A 105 -8.47 8.78 0.18
C GLU A 105 -9.53 8.42 1.23
N ASN A 106 -9.46 7.21 1.79
CA ASN A 106 -10.37 6.79 2.86
C ASN A 106 -10.19 7.61 4.15
N TYR A 107 -8.98 8.09 4.43
CA TYR A 107 -8.74 8.97 5.58
C TYR A 107 -9.32 10.37 5.36
N ARG A 108 -9.19 10.93 4.14
CA ARG A 108 -9.71 12.27 3.81
C ARG A 108 -11.23 12.32 3.63
N SER A 109 -11.86 11.26 3.15
CA SER A 109 -13.33 11.24 2.98
C SER A 109 -14.10 11.17 4.30
N LYS A 110 -13.41 10.88 5.40
CA LYS A 110 -13.99 10.70 6.74
C LYS A 110 -13.57 11.77 7.74
N SER A 111 -12.78 12.76 7.32
CA SER A 111 -12.38 13.93 8.12
C SER A 111 -13.10 15.18 7.65
#